data_AF-A0A1M7PLN7-F1
#
_entry.id   AF-A0A1M7PLN7-F1
#
_cell.length_a   1.000
_cell.length_b   1.000
_cell.length_c   1.000
_cell.angle_alpha   90.00
_cell.angle_beta   90.00
_cell.angle_gamma   90.00
#
_symmetry.space_group_name_H-M   'P 1'
#
loop_
_entity.id
_entity.type
_entity.pdbx_description
1 polymer ?
#
loop_
_entity_poly.entity_id
_entity_poly.type
_entity_poly.pdbx_seq_one_letter_code
_entity_poly.pdbx_strand_id
1 'polypeptide(L)'
;MNDYKAIEAHCRVNSAISAKVLDEFLLYYAAQKNKLDREADLRLGTYRHITQTVDKSWYNLLKSQYIIHKVLKDGGLIHKYLSHVAVKNLEDEQRAWLGEQAAIPWRFSFSRVLDSPQAGFYNMEDVFTEEKYLLYSPGMADISKDGDIELWFNLIAFNGSCWQTYGPLAGYRSFSADDIFFYATEVNSSISDEEELMQDVDKNPVPYMMLFGRSNYPLTIHEGQVLELVLSELDDIILNEADLENEFEVDRIDMVYRIKLPGMENKPHFAAAYYDQEAKFLQVTAMTETGYMGLVKAFKKLGVSVGVPADIYVRPSMLTAAQEILKKEIELMPYELLFEEDLDQEDPDVEMKKLNELMALALPYINAGKEPDLEALADEVGLDLEGNREVITALFDDIKQKRKG
;
A
#
# COMPACT_ATOMS: atom_id res chain seq x y z
N MET A 1 2.32 -22.65 28.99
CA MET A 1 1.17 -21.91 28.47
C MET A 1 1.23 -20.53 29.10
N ASN A 2 1.23 -19.46 28.30
CA ASN A 2 1.33 -18.10 28.81
C ASN A 2 0.09 -17.75 29.64
N ASP A 3 0.27 -17.04 30.76
CA ASP A 3 -0.84 -16.51 31.55
C ASP A 3 -1.32 -15.18 30.93
N TYR A 4 -2.10 -15.30 29.86
CA TYR A 4 -2.62 -14.13 29.13
C TYR A 4 -3.49 -13.21 30.00
N LYS A 5 -4.10 -13.71 31.09
CA LYS A 5 -4.87 -12.85 32.00
C LYS A 5 -3.95 -11.95 32.82
N ALA A 6 -2.84 -12.50 33.31
CA ALA A 6 -1.82 -11.71 34.00
C ALA A 6 -1.17 -10.69 33.06
N ILE A 7 -0.83 -11.11 31.83
CA ILE A 7 -0.26 -10.21 30.82
C ILE A 7 -1.26 -9.11 30.45
N GLU A 8 -2.54 -9.42 30.26
CA GLU A 8 -3.57 -8.42 29.96
C GLU A 8 -3.71 -7.39 31.10
N ALA A 9 -3.73 -7.84 32.35
CA ALA A 9 -3.76 -6.95 33.51
C ALA A 9 -2.55 -5.99 33.52
N HIS A 10 -1.36 -6.52 33.24
CA HIS A 10 -0.13 -5.72 33.10
C HIS A 10 -0.24 -4.70 31.96
N CYS A 11 -0.74 -5.12 30.79
CA CYS A 11 -0.94 -4.23 29.63
C CYS A 11 -1.90 -3.09 29.93
N ARG A 12 -2.99 -3.35 30.67
CA ARG A 12 -3.97 -2.33 31.06
C ARG A 12 -3.37 -1.31 32.02
N VAL A 13 -2.59 -1.77 33.01
CA VAL A 13 -1.85 -0.87 33.92
C VAL A 13 -0.84 -0.03 33.14
N ASN A 14 -0.07 -0.67 32.25
CA ASN A 14 0.89 0.01 31.39
C ASN A 14 0.24 1.07 30.50
N SER A 15 -0.91 0.77 29.87
CA SER A 15 -1.65 1.75 29.08
C SER A 15 -2.15 2.93 29.90
N ALA A 16 -2.60 2.70 31.15
CA ALA A 16 -3.05 3.77 32.03
C ALA A 16 -1.90 4.69 32.47
N ILE A 17 -0.71 4.13 32.74
CA ILE A 17 0.49 4.93 33.04
C ILE A 17 0.95 5.67 31.78
N SER A 18 1.02 4.98 30.64
CA SER A 18 1.40 5.55 29.34
C SER A 18 0.55 6.76 28.97
N ALA A 19 -0.77 6.69 29.12
CA ALA A 19 -1.66 7.82 28.85
C ALA A 19 -1.31 9.06 29.72
N LYS A 20 -1.12 8.87 31.03
CA LYS A 20 -0.76 9.96 31.94
C LYS A 20 0.63 10.54 31.65
N VAL A 21 1.59 9.67 31.35
CA VAL A 21 2.98 10.08 31.21
C VAL A 21 3.26 10.63 29.81
N LEU A 22 2.78 9.97 28.77
CA LEU A 22 3.03 10.35 27.38
C LEU A 22 2.04 11.42 26.93
N ASP A 23 0.75 11.13 26.98
CA ASP A 23 -0.27 11.97 26.34
C ASP A 23 -0.54 13.25 27.13
N GLU A 24 -0.53 13.19 28.46
CA GLU A 24 -0.80 14.36 29.32
C GLU A 24 0.46 15.18 29.62
N PHE A 25 1.66 14.62 29.47
CA PHE A 25 2.91 15.30 29.83
C PHE A 25 3.98 15.28 28.73
N LEU A 26 4.55 14.12 28.40
CA LEU A 26 5.79 14.04 27.62
C LEU A 26 5.61 14.58 26.20
N LEU A 27 4.47 14.31 25.58
CA LEU A 27 4.09 14.83 24.27
C LEU A 27 4.19 16.36 24.23
N TYR A 28 3.47 17.04 25.13
CA TYR A 28 3.47 18.51 25.20
C TYR A 28 4.83 19.08 25.62
N TYR A 29 5.50 18.40 26.54
CA TYR A 29 6.82 18.81 27.02
C TYR A 29 7.84 18.78 25.88
N ALA A 30 7.93 17.68 25.13
CA ALA A 30 8.84 17.52 24.02
C ALA A 30 8.46 18.42 22.83
N ALA A 31 7.16 18.54 22.55
CA ALA A 31 6.59 19.45 21.55
C ALA A 31 7.10 20.89 21.74
N GLN A 32 7.09 21.41 22.97
CA GLN A 32 7.52 22.77 23.28
C GLN A 32 9.03 22.89 23.47
N LYS A 33 9.63 22.05 24.33
CA LYS A 33 11.04 22.17 24.75
C LYS A 33 12.00 21.95 23.59
N ASN A 34 11.69 20.98 22.74
CA ASN A 34 12.51 20.57 21.61
C ASN A 34 11.92 21.01 20.27
N LYS A 35 10.83 21.80 20.30
CA LYS A 35 10.13 22.30 19.10
C LYS A 35 9.68 21.18 18.15
N LEU A 36 9.45 19.98 18.69
CA LEU A 36 9.00 18.84 17.88
C LEU A 36 7.62 19.07 17.28
N ASP A 37 6.81 19.94 17.88
CA ASP A 37 5.53 20.37 17.33
C ASP A 37 5.71 21.01 15.94
N ARG A 38 6.63 21.97 15.86
CA ARG A 38 6.97 22.69 14.63
C ARG A 38 7.70 21.80 13.63
N GLU A 39 8.57 20.90 14.10
CA GLU A 39 9.22 19.92 13.22
C GLU A 39 8.19 18.98 12.59
N ALA A 40 7.26 18.44 13.39
CA ALA A 40 6.21 17.54 12.92
C ALA A 40 5.30 18.26 11.91
N ASP A 41 4.86 19.49 12.21
CA ASP A 41 4.05 20.29 11.28
C ASP A 41 4.78 20.54 9.96
N LEU A 42 6.08 20.83 10.01
CA LEU A 42 6.88 21.06 8.81
C LEU A 42 6.96 19.78 7.96
N ARG A 43 7.27 18.64 8.58
CA ARG A 43 7.44 17.37 7.86
C ARG A 43 6.12 16.83 7.32
N LEU A 44 5.08 16.78 8.15
CA LEU A 44 3.74 16.36 7.71
C LEU A 44 3.16 17.35 6.69
N GLY A 45 3.50 18.64 6.81
CA GLY A 45 3.09 19.69 5.88
C GLY A 45 3.63 19.52 4.46
N THR A 46 4.74 18.79 4.26
CA THR A 46 5.22 18.40 2.92
C THR A 46 4.18 17.56 2.16
N TYR A 47 3.39 16.78 2.89
CA TYR A 47 2.33 15.90 2.37
C TYR A 47 0.94 16.48 2.59
N ARG A 48 0.82 17.82 2.55
CA ARG A 48 -0.45 18.50 2.82
C ARG A 48 -1.61 17.97 2.00
N HIS A 49 -1.35 17.61 0.73
CA HIS A 49 -2.33 17.04 -0.20
C HIS A 49 -2.91 15.70 0.26
N ILE A 50 -2.16 14.92 1.05
CA ILE A 50 -2.65 13.69 1.69
C ILE A 50 -3.30 14.02 3.03
N THR A 51 -2.63 14.81 3.87
CA THR A 51 -3.13 15.10 5.22
C THR A 51 -4.44 15.91 5.24
N GLN A 52 -4.79 16.58 4.15
CA GLN A 52 -6.07 17.29 4.00
C GLN A 52 -7.24 16.37 3.66
N THR A 53 -6.97 15.15 3.17
CA THR A 53 -8.02 14.16 2.90
C THR A 53 -8.41 13.37 4.15
N VAL A 54 -7.64 13.49 5.24
CA VAL A 54 -7.94 12.85 6.52
C VAL A 54 -8.53 13.86 7.51
N ASP A 55 -9.34 13.37 8.46
CA ASP A 55 -9.91 14.24 9.50
C ASP A 55 -8.82 14.89 10.36
N LYS A 56 -9.11 16.09 10.89
CA LYS A 56 -8.16 16.85 11.71
C LYS A 56 -7.73 16.07 12.96
N SER A 57 -8.60 15.25 13.53
CA SER A 57 -8.23 14.38 14.66
C SER A 57 -7.14 13.38 14.27
N TRP A 58 -7.22 12.79 13.08
CA TRP A 58 -6.18 11.90 12.55
C TRP A 58 -4.85 12.61 12.34
N TYR A 59 -4.87 13.82 11.79
CA TYR A 59 -3.65 14.61 11.67
C TYR A 59 -2.94 14.80 13.01
N ASN A 60 -3.71 15.12 14.06
CA ASN A 60 -3.16 15.27 15.40
C ASN A 60 -2.61 13.95 15.95
N LEU A 61 -3.26 12.82 15.67
CA LEU A 61 -2.77 11.49 16.07
C LEU A 61 -1.46 11.12 15.39
N LEU A 62 -1.33 11.39 14.08
CA LEU A 62 -0.08 11.22 13.34
C LEU A 62 1.02 12.11 13.94
N LYS A 63 0.69 13.38 14.24
CA LYS A 63 1.62 14.30 14.90
C LYS A 63 2.09 13.79 16.26
N SER A 64 1.18 13.30 17.10
CA SER A 64 1.52 12.71 18.40
C SER A 64 2.42 11.48 18.26
N GLN A 65 2.08 10.56 17.35
CA GLN A 65 2.88 9.36 17.08
C GLN A 65 4.30 9.71 16.61
N TYR A 66 4.44 10.69 15.71
CA TYR A 66 5.74 11.19 15.27
C TYR A 66 6.56 11.77 16.44
N ILE A 67 5.95 12.61 17.28
CA ILE A 67 6.65 13.24 18.41
C ILE A 67 7.12 12.18 19.40
N ILE A 68 6.26 11.23 19.77
CA ILE A 68 6.60 10.17 20.72
C ILE A 68 7.68 9.24 20.16
N HIS A 69 7.59 8.85 18.89
CA HIS A 69 8.67 8.13 18.20
C HIS A 69 10.01 8.86 18.33
N LYS A 70 10.07 10.16 18.00
CA LYS A 70 11.31 10.96 18.11
C LYS A 70 11.87 11.03 19.53
N VAL A 71 11.02 10.89 20.55
CA VAL A 71 11.46 10.89 21.94
C VAL A 71 11.99 9.52 22.37
N LEU A 72 11.28 8.44 22.04
CA LEU A 72 11.49 7.10 22.60
C LEU A 72 12.23 6.12 21.68
N LYS A 73 12.50 6.49 20.42
CA LYS A 73 13.30 5.68 19.50
C LYS A 73 14.76 5.58 19.92
N ASP A 74 15.52 4.73 19.22
CA ASP A 74 16.94 4.57 19.47
C ASP A 74 17.69 5.88 19.17
N GLY A 75 18.62 6.24 20.05
CA GLY A 75 19.26 7.56 20.04
C GLY A 75 18.30 8.74 20.25
N GLY A 76 17.08 8.49 20.73
CA GLY A 76 16.02 9.47 20.95
C GLY A 76 16.30 10.49 22.08
N LEU A 77 15.31 11.33 22.35
CA LEU A 77 15.44 12.42 23.32
C LEU A 77 15.20 12.01 24.77
N ILE A 78 14.67 10.81 25.03
CA ILE A 78 14.25 10.38 26.36
C ILE A 78 15.36 10.49 27.41
N HIS A 79 16.60 10.11 27.08
CA HIS A 79 17.74 10.20 28.01
C HIS A 79 18.05 11.64 28.46
N LYS A 80 17.74 12.63 27.62
CA LYS A 80 17.87 14.06 27.99
C LYS A 80 16.80 14.48 29.01
N TYR A 81 15.65 13.81 29.01
CA TYR A 81 14.52 14.14 29.87
C TYR A 81 14.59 13.45 31.22
N LEU A 82 15.09 12.21 31.29
CA LEU A 82 15.16 11.44 32.54
C LEU A 82 15.88 12.16 33.69
N SER A 83 16.88 12.99 33.37
CA SER A 83 17.62 13.78 34.36
C SER A 83 17.01 15.15 34.68
N HIS A 84 15.99 15.58 33.92
CA HIS A 84 15.38 16.90 34.00
C HIS A 84 14.42 17.02 35.19
N VAL A 85 14.34 18.22 35.78
CA VAL A 85 13.51 18.50 36.97
C VAL A 85 12.04 18.17 36.74
N ALA A 86 11.51 18.46 35.55
CA ALA A 86 10.12 18.15 35.19
C ALA A 86 9.80 16.65 35.31
N VAL A 87 10.72 15.77 34.88
CA VAL A 87 10.56 14.31 35.01
C VAL A 87 10.81 13.86 36.45
N LYS A 88 11.71 14.53 37.18
CA LYS A 88 11.94 14.24 38.60
C LYS A 88 10.76 14.55 39.52
N ASN A 89 9.83 15.40 39.06
CA ASN A 89 8.60 15.72 39.78
C ASN A 89 7.44 14.75 39.48
N LEU A 90 7.62 13.81 38.55
CA LEU A 90 6.66 12.72 38.37
C LEU A 90 6.66 11.79 39.58
N GLU A 91 5.56 11.07 39.75
CA GLU A 91 5.45 10.04 40.78
C GLU A 91 6.51 8.95 40.56
N ASP A 92 6.92 8.27 41.63
CA ASP A 92 7.99 7.25 41.57
C ASP A 92 7.70 6.16 40.53
N GLU A 93 6.45 5.71 40.45
CA GLU A 93 5.98 4.72 39.48
C GLU A 93 6.10 5.22 38.03
N GLN A 94 5.66 6.45 37.76
CA GLN A 94 5.74 7.07 36.42
C GLN A 94 7.18 7.27 35.96
N ARG A 95 8.05 7.68 36.89
CA ARG A 95 9.48 7.85 36.62
C ARG A 95 10.17 6.51 36.38
N ALA A 96 9.86 5.48 37.17
CA ALA A 96 10.39 4.14 36.96
C ALA A 96 9.98 3.62 35.59
N TRP A 97 8.70 3.77 35.24
CA TRP A 97 8.17 3.40 33.93
C TRP A 97 8.89 4.10 32.77
N LEU A 98 9.13 5.42 32.85
CA LEU A 98 9.93 6.12 31.82
C LEU A 98 11.36 5.58 31.71
N GLY A 99 11.96 5.17 32.82
CA GLY A 99 13.27 4.53 32.84
C GLY A 99 13.27 3.20 32.08
N GLU A 100 12.24 2.39 32.27
CA GLU A 100 12.05 1.12 31.53
C GLU A 100 11.83 1.36 30.04
N GLN A 101 10.96 2.32 29.68
CA GLN A 101 10.70 2.68 28.28
C GLN A 101 11.91 3.30 27.58
N ALA A 102 12.82 3.91 28.32
CA ALA A 102 14.07 4.42 27.77
C ALA A 102 15.11 3.30 27.51
N ALA A 103 14.94 2.12 28.12
CA ALA A 103 15.89 1.01 27.98
C ALA A 103 15.60 0.16 26.73
N ILE A 104 14.35 0.17 26.26
CA ILE A 104 13.92 -0.58 25.06
C ILE A 104 13.30 0.42 24.08
N PRO A 105 14.04 0.78 23.02
CA PRO A 105 13.59 1.76 22.05
C PRO A 105 12.24 1.43 21.42
N TRP A 106 11.44 2.47 21.22
CA TRP A 106 10.22 2.38 20.44
C TRP A 106 10.58 2.39 18.96
N ARG A 107 9.84 1.62 18.17
CA ARG A 107 10.07 1.56 16.72
C ARG A 107 8.76 1.38 15.97
N PHE A 108 8.74 1.86 14.75
CA PHE A 108 7.72 1.44 13.80
C PHE A 108 8.00 0.01 13.35
N SER A 109 6.93 -0.73 13.08
CA SER A 109 6.99 -2.10 12.60
C SER A 109 5.98 -2.30 11.49
N PHE A 110 6.44 -2.90 10.39
CA PHE A 110 5.59 -3.48 9.36
C PHE A 110 5.43 -4.95 9.68
N SER A 111 4.22 -5.39 10.02
CA SER A 111 4.02 -6.72 10.58
C SER A 111 2.75 -7.40 10.08
N ARG A 112 2.77 -8.74 10.05
CA ARG A 112 1.60 -9.57 9.77
C ARG A 112 1.20 -10.36 11.00
N VAL A 113 -0.08 -10.69 11.10
CA VAL A 113 -0.61 -11.56 12.15
C VAL A 113 -0.37 -13.02 11.73
N LEU A 114 0.35 -13.78 12.55
CA LEU A 114 0.53 -15.23 12.37
C LEU A 114 -0.65 -16.00 12.96
N ASP A 115 -1.03 -15.66 14.19
CA ASP A 115 -2.21 -16.20 14.86
C ASP A 115 -2.71 -15.25 15.98
N SER A 116 -3.90 -15.52 16.51
CA SER A 116 -4.44 -14.82 17.68
C SER A 116 -4.68 -15.82 18.82
N PRO A 117 -3.75 -15.93 19.79
CA PRO A 117 -3.83 -16.97 20.82
C PRO A 117 -4.89 -16.68 21.88
N GLN A 118 -5.29 -15.42 22.04
CA GLN A 118 -6.37 -14.96 22.91
C GLN A 118 -6.90 -13.61 22.41
N ALA A 119 -8.15 -13.25 22.72
CA ALA A 119 -8.74 -11.97 22.35
C ALA A 119 -7.84 -10.78 22.76
N GLY A 120 -7.55 -9.90 21.79
CA GLY A 120 -6.67 -8.74 21.95
C GLY A 120 -5.17 -9.05 21.89
N PHE A 121 -4.79 -10.33 21.82
CA PHE A 121 -3.41 -10.78 21.63
C PHE A 121 -3.19 -11.32 20.22
N TYR A 122 -2.03 -11.01 19.67
CA TYR A 122 -1.63 -11.40 18.32
C TYR A 122 -0.17 -11.84 18.34
N ASN A 123 0.12 -13.02 17.80
CA ASN A 123 1.48 -13.39 17.44
C ASN A 123 1.80 -12.70 16.11
N MET A 124 2.72 -11.75 16.15
CA MET A 124 3.11 -10.95 15.00
C MET A 124 4.47 -11.40 14.48
N GLU A 125 4.70 -11.14 13.21
CA GLU A 125 6.02 -11.20 12.57
C GLU A 125 6.24 -9.87 11.86
N ASP A 126 7.32 -9.17 12.21
CA ASP A 126 7.78 -8.02 11.44
C ASP A 126 8.39 -8.52 10.13
N VAL A 127 7.87 -8.05 8.99
CA VAL A 127 8.14 -8.64 7.67
C VAL A 127 9.52 -8.30 7.11
N PHE A 128 10.23 -7.35 7.71
CA PHE A 128 11.57 -6.90 7.27
C PHE A 128 12.68 -7.27 8.25
N THR A 129 12.32 -7.61 9.49
CA THR A 129 13.30 -8.05 10.51
C THR A 129 13.14 -9.52 10.89
N GLU A 130 12.09 -10.17 10.38
CA GLU A 130 11.63 -11.52 10.73
C GLU A 130 11.37 -11.72 12.24
N GLU A 131 11.34 -10.64 13.02
CA GLU A 131 11.18 -10.72 14.46
C GLU A 131 9.76 -11.13 14.81
N LYS A 132 9.65 -12.21 15.59
CA LYS A 132 8.37 -12.71 16.09
C LYS A 132 8.11 -12.21 17.49
N TYR A 133 6.93 -11.65 17.72
CA TYR A 133 6.58 -11.09 19.02
C TYR A 133 5.09 -11.19 19.35
N LEU A 134 4.79 -11.21 20.65
CA LEU A 134 3.43 -11.11 21.14
C LEU A 134 3.03 -9.63 21.25
N LEU A 135 1.96 -9.25 20.56
CA LEU A 135 1.37 -7.92 20.59
C LEU A 135 0.03 -7.96 21.33
N TYR A 136 -0.18 -6.99 22.23
CA TYR A 136 -1.50 -6.70 22.79
C TYR A 136 -2.03 -5.39 22.21
N SER A 137 -3.10 -5.47 21.42
CA SER A 137 -3.78 -4.30 20.85
C SER A 137 -5.26 -4.57 20.63
N PRO A 138 -6.13 -4.21 21.59
CA PRO A 138 -7.58 -4.36 21.43
C PRO A 138 -8.14 -3.62 20.21
N GLY A 139 -7.51 -2.53 19.77
CA GLY A 139 -7.95 -1.73 18.63
C GLY A 139 -7.80 -2.44 17.28
N MET A 140 -6.88 -3.41 17.14
CA MET A 140 -6.76 -4.20 15.92
C MET A 140 -8.03 -5.02 15.65
N ALA A 141 -8.67 -5.53 16.70
CA ALA A 141 -9.92 -6.29 16.58
C ALA A 141 -11.07 -5.45 16.00
N ASP A 142 -11.06 -4.13 16.20
CA ASP A 142 -12.08 -3.24 15.63
C ASP A 142 -11.84 -3.02 14.14
N ILE A 143 -10.59 -2.86 13.72
CA ILE A 143 -10.22 -2.65 12.31
C ILE A 143 -10.42 -3.92 11.48
N SER A 144 -10.07 -5.10 12.02
CA SER A 144 -10.24 -6.38 11.32
C SER A 144 -11.70 -6.81 11.13
N LYS A 145 -12.68 -6.11 11.74
CA LYS A 145 -14.11 -6.39 11.46
C LYS A 145 -14.48 -6.05 10.03
N ASP A 146 -13.77 -5.12 9.40
CA ASP A 146 -14.12 -4.59 8.10
C ASP A 146 -13.45 -5.35 6.94
N GLY A 147 -12.68 -6.41 7.23
CA GLY A 147 -12.03 -7.29 6.27
C GLY A 147 -10.67 -7.81 6.75
N ASP A 148 -10.10 -8.71 5.96
CA ASP A 148 -8.75 -9.23 6.20
C ASP A 148 -7.72 -8.11 5.99
N ILE A 149 -6.72 -8.08 6.87
CA ILE A 149 -5.61 -7.12 6.84
C ILE A 149 -4.36 -7.88 6.46
N GLU A 150 -3.75 -7.48 5.35
CA GLU A 150 -2.53 -8.06 4.80
C GLU A 150 -1.31 -7.67 5.66
N LEU A 151 -1.19 -6.38 5.95
CA LEU A 151 -0.03 -5.82 6.63
C LEU A 151 -0.44 -4.71 7.60
N TRP A 152 0.26 -4.65 8.72
CA TRP A 152 0.07 -3.61 9.74
C TRP A 152 1.29 -2.71 9.82
N PHE A 153 1.09 -1.41 9.95
CA PHE A 153 2.14 -0.44 10.28
C PHE A 153 1.82 0.30 11.57
N ASN A 154 2.59 0.02 12.62
CA ASN A 154 2.32 0.51 13.96
C ASN A 154 3.60 0.97 14.65
N LEU A 155 3.51 2.04 15.44
CA LEU A 155 4.51 2.34 16.47
C LEU A 155 4.29 1.40 17.65
N ILE A 156 5.31 0.61 17.99
CA ILE A 156 5.24 -0.40 19.05
C ILE A 156 6.24 -0.13 20.17
N ALA A 157 5.86 -0.56 21.37
CA ALA A 157 6.62 -0.41 22.60
C ALA A 157 6.56 -1.70 23.43
N PHE A 158 7.68 -2.12 24.01
CA PHE A 158 7.71 -3.26 24.91
C PHE A 158 7.43 -2.82 26.35
N ASN A 159 6.48 -3.49 27.02
CA ASN A 159 6.08 -3.15 28.38
C ASN A 159 6.70 -4.06 29.46
N GLY A 160 7.67 -4.91 29.10
CA GLY A 160 8.24 -5.91 30.00
C GLY A 160 7.61 -7.31 29.89
N SER A 161 6.37 -7.40 29.40
CA SER A 161 5.63 -8.67 29.22
C SER A 161 5.28 -8.98 27.77
N CYS A 162 4.89 -7.95 27.00
CA CYS A 162 4.62 -8.05 25.56
C CYS A 162 4.77 -6.67 24.90
N TRP A 163 4.56 -6.62 23.58
CA TRP A 163 4.51 -5.36 22.85
C TRP A 163 3.10 -4.76 22.91
N GLN A 164 3.01 -3.43 22.82
CA GLN A 164 1.77 -2.66 22.69
C GLN A 164 1.92 -1.58 21.63
N THR A 165 0.82 -1.26 20.95
CA THR A 165 0.77 -0.19 19.95
C THR A 165 0.55 1.19 20.59
N TYR A 166 1.08 2.25 19.97
CA TYR A 166 0.79 3.65 20.33
C TYR A 166 0.35 4.47 19.10
N GLY A 167 -0.70 5.27 19.28
CA GLY A 167 -1.21 6.16 18.25
C GLY A 167 -2.11 5.46 17.22
N PRO A 168 -2.20 5.99 15.99
CA PRO A 168 -3.03 5.41 14.94
C PRO A 168 -2.53 4.02 14.53
N LEU A 169 -3.48 3.12 14.27
CA LEU A 169 -3.23 1.77 13.76
C LEU A 169 -3.48 1.75 12.25
N ALA A 170 -2.45 1.45 11.46
CA ALA A 170 -2.59 1.31 10.02
C ALA A 170 -2.71 -0.17 9.66
N GLY A 171 -3.90 -0.61 9.26
CA GLY A 171 -4.13 -1.94 8.70
C GLY A 171 -4.34 -1.83 7.19
N TYR A 172 -3.39 -2.31 6.40
CA TYR A 172 -3.42 -2.31 4.94
C TYR A 172 -4.07 -3.58 4.42
N ARG A 173 -5.08 -3.44 3.57
CA ARG A 173 -5.78 -4.58 2.95
C ARG A 173 -5.11 -5.09 1.68
N SER A 174 -4.36 -4.22 1.01
CA SER A 174 -3.80 -4.50 -0.30
C SER A 174 -2.30 -4.30 -0.38
N PHE A 175 -1.62 -3.81 0.65
CA PHE A 175 -0.16 -3.62 0.61
C PHE A 175 0.56 -4.82 1.24
N SER A 176 1.44 -5.45 0.46
CA SER A 176 2.36 -6.51 0.90
C SER A 176 3.70 -5.95 1.41
N ALA A 177 4.63 -6.82 1.79
CA ALA A 177 6.00 -6.43 2.11
C ALA A 177 6.73 -5.85 0.88
N ASP A 178 6.59 -6.48 -0.29
CA ASP A 178 7.21 -6.01 -1.53
C ASP A 178 6.69 -4.64 -1.96
N ASP A 179 5.39 -4.37 -1.78
CA ASP A 179 4.80 -3.05 -2.01
C ASP A 179 5.47 -1.97 -1.15
N ILE A 180 5.71 -2.27 0.12
CA ILE A 180 6.36 -1.34 1.04
C ILE A 180 7.83 -1.15 0.67
N PHE A 181 8.52 -2.22 0.24
CA PHE A 181 9.89 -2.14 -0.24
C PHE A 181 9.99 -1.26 -1.48
N PHE A 182 9.13 -1.50 -2.48
CA PHE A 182 8.97 -0.65 -3.66
C PHE A 182 8.71 0.81 -3.27
N TYR A 183 7.75 1.08 -2.39
CA TYR A 183 7.49 2.44 -1.95
C TYR A 183 8.70 3.09 -1.27
N ALA A 184 9.47 2.31 -0.49
CA ALA A 184 10.68 2.80 0.17
C ALA A 184 11.75 3.21 -0.85
N THR A 185 12.00 2.42 -1.90
CA THR A 185 12.95 2.78 -2.97
C THR A 185 12.48 4.01 -3.74
N GLU A 186 11.17 4.20 -3.88
CA GLU A 186 10.59 5.40 -4.48
C GLU A 186 10.73 6.66 -3.57
N VAL A 187 10.72 6.48 -2.25
CA VAL A 187 10.99 7.55 -1.26
C VAL A 187 12.48 7.89 -1.22
N ASN A 188 13.34 6.87 -1.25
CA ASN A 188 14.78 6.99 -1.21
C ASN A 188 15.43 5.89 -2.06
N SER A 189 15.90 6.26 -3.25
CA SER A 189 16.51 5.34 -4.22
C SER A 189 17.86 4.75 -3.78
N SER A 190 18.39 5.16 -2.62
CA SER A 190 19.59 4.55 -2.06
C SER A 190 19.30 3.28 -1.26
N ILE A 191 18.04 2.96 -0.97
CA ILE A 191 17.65 1.76 -0.22
C ILE A 191 17.84 0.56 -1.13
N SER A 192 18.62 -0.40 -0.67
CA SER A 192 18.97 -1.61 -1.41
C SER A 192 18.60 -2.90 -0.68
N ASP A 193 18.31 -2.82 0.61
CA ASP A 193 17.90 -3.96 1.43
C ASP A 193 16.92 -3.58 2.55
N GLU A 194 16.40 -4.60 3.24
CA GLU A 194 15.39 -4.48 4.29
C GLU A 194 15.92 -3.75 5.54
N GLU A 195 17.22 -3.84 5.82
CA GLU A 195 17.84 -3.15 6.95
C GLU A 195 17.88 -1.64 6.67
N GLU A 196 18.33 -1.24 5.48
CA GLU A 196 18.34 0.14 5.03
C GLU A 196 16.94 0.75 4.99
N LEU A 197 15.94 -0.04 4.57
CA LEU A 197 14.52 0.35 4.63
C LEU A 197 14.11 0.69 6.07
N MET A 198 14.33 -0.23 7.02
CA MET A 198 13.91 -0.01 8.40
C MET A 198 14.69 1.12 9.08
N GLN A 199 15.95 1.35 8.70
CA GLN A 199 16.72 2.52 9.12
C GLN A 199 16.11 3.83 8.57
N ASP A 200 15.65 3.84 7.30
CA ASP A 200 14.97 5.00 6.72
C ASP A 200 13.63 5.28 7.41
N VAL A 201 12.82 4.24 7.66
CA VAL A 201 11.57 4.34 8.43
C VAL A 201 11.83 4.94 9.81
N ASP A 202 12.85 4.49 10.54
CA ASP A 202 13.18 5.03 11.86
C ASP A 202 13.63 6.51 11.79
N LYS A 203 14.41 6.86 10.77
CA LYS A 203 14.96 8.21 10.56
C LYS A 203 13.89 9.20 10.10
N ASN A 204 13.01 8.77 9.20
CA ASN A 204 12.00 9.57 8.53
C ASN A 204 10.70 8.77 8.33
N PRO A 205 9.90 8.55 9.38
CA PRO A 205 8.68 7.73 9.28
C PRO A 205 7.55 8.41 8.49
N VAL A 206 7.65 9.72 8.23
CA VAL A 206 6.55 10.52 7.69
C VAL A 206 6.01 10.04 6.34
N PRO A 207 6.84 9.70 5.33
CA PRO A 207 6.34 9.17 4.07
C PRO A 207 5.54 7.88 4.26
N TYR A 208 5.99 6.99 5.14
CA TYR A 208 5.32 5.72 5.45
C TYR A 208 4.01 5.94 6.23
N MET A 209 3.99 6.91 7.15
CA MET A 209 2.77 7.33 7.84
C MET A 209 1.70 7.86 6.88
N MET A 210 2.07 8.39 5.70
CA MET A 210 1.10 8.85 4.71
C MET A 210 0.33 7.71 4.04
N LEU A 211 0.90 6.49 3.99
CA LEU A 211 0.21 5.31 3.49
C LEU A 211 -1.08 5.01 4.27
N PHE A 212 -1.18 5.46 5.53
CA PHE A 212 -2.43 5.38 6.30
C PHE A 212 -3.63 5.99 5.55
N GLY A 213 -3.42 7.10 4.84
CA GLY A 213 -4.48 7.75 4.06
C GLY A 213 -5.06 6.87 2.94
N ARG A 214 -4.41 5.75 2.62
CA ARG A 214 -4.76 4.79 1.57
C ARG A 214 -4.92 3.36 2.09
N SER A 215 -5.04 3.18 3.41
CA SER A 215 -5.10 1.84 4.02
C SER A 215 -6.31 1.01 3.60
N ASN A 216 -7.38 1.68 3.14
CA ASN A 216 -8.61 1.05 2.69
C ASN A 216 -8.63 0.70 1.21
N TYR A 217 -7.53 0.91 0.47
CA TYR A 217 -7.46 0.46 -0.92
C TYR A 217 -7.71 -1.06 -0.99
N PRO A 218 -8.68 -1.51 -1.80
CA PRO A 218 -9.03 -2.92 -1.88
C PRO A 218 -7.93 -3.71 -2.57
N LEU A 219 -7.81 -4.99 -2.23
CA LEU A 219 -6.99 -5.92 -2.99
C LEU A 219 -7.69 -6.22 -4.32
N THR A 220 -7.00 -6.02 -5.43
CA THR A 220 -7.54 -6.28 -6.76
C THR A 220 -7.30 -7.73 -7.14
N ILE A 221 -8.40 -8.46 -7.39
CA ILE A 221 -8.38 -9.86 -7.82
C ILE A 221 -9.15 -9.97 -9.12
N HIS A 222 -8.55 -10.61 -10.13
CA HIS A 222 -9.21 -10.90 -11.41
C HIS A 222 -8.97 -12.36 -11.78
N GLU A 223 -10.05 -13.08 -12.11
CA GLU A 223 -10.01 -14.52 -12.42
C GLU A 223 -9.28 -15.38 -11.38
N GLY A 224 -9.42 -15.02 -10.10
CA GLY A 224 -8.79 -15.73 -8.98
C GLY A 224 -7.28 -15.47 -8.83
N GLN A 225 -6.69 -14.58 -9.63
CA GLN A 225 -5.32 -14.11 -9.48
C GLN A 225 -5.33 -12.75 -8.76
N VAL A 226 -4.40 -12.57 -7.81
CA VAL A 226 -4.08 -11.24 -7.29
C VAL A 226 -3.37 -10.48 -8.42
N LEU A 227 -3.83 -9.27 -8.70
CA LEU A 227 -3.16 -8.42 -9.69
C LEU A 227 -1.97 -7.73 -9.04
N GLU A 228 -0.80 -7.96 -9.62
CA GLU A 228 0.49 -7.42 -9.21
C GLU A 228 1.37 -7.32 -10.44
N LEU A 229 2.00 -6.17 -10.62
CA LEU A 229 3.01 -6.01 -11.65
C LEU A 229 4.29 -6.69 -11.16
N VAL A 230 4.67 -7.75 -11.85
CA VAL A 230 5.88 -8.54 -11.59
C VAL A 230 6.85 -8.28 -12.72
N LEU A 231 8.04 -7.76 -12.41
CA LEU A 231 8.96 -7.26 -13.42
C LEU A 231 10.40 -7.70 -13.12
N SER A 232 11.11 -8.10 -14.16
CA SER A 232 12.56 -8.28 -14.13
C SER A 232 13.26 -7.58 -15.27
N GLU A 233 14.47 -7.12 -15.00
CA GLU A 233 15.33 -6.41 -15.95
C GLU A 233 16.64 -7.16 -16.15
N LEU A 234 17.03 -7.33 -17.41
CA LEU A 234 18.24 -8.05 -17.78
C LEU A 234 19.04 -7.24 -18.79
N ASP A 235 20.30 -7.00 -18.45
CA ASP A 235 21.30 -6.38 -19.33
C ASP A 235 22.08 -7.41 -20.15
N ASP A 236 22.76 -6.92 -21.19
CA ASP A 236 23.65 -7.71 -22.07
C ASP A 236 22.99 -8.93 -22.72
N ILE A 237 21.68 -8.85 -22.96
CA ILE A 237 20.89 -9.91 -23.59
C ILE A 237 21.02 -9.85 -25.11
N ILE A 238 21.32 -11.01 -25.71
CA ILE A 238 21.34 -11.19 -27.16
C ILE A 238 20.33 -12.29 -27.50
N LEU A 239 19.20 -11.88 -28.08
CA LEU A 239 18.16 -12.78 -28.56
C LEU A 239 18.26 -12.95 -30.07
N ASN A 240 18.04 -14.18 -30.53
CA ASN A 240 17.89 -14.47 -31.95
C ASN A 240 16.41 -14.35 -32.33
N GLU A 241 16.10 -13.39 -33.20
CA GLU A 241 14.73 -13.09 -33.65
C GLU A 241 14.00 -14.34 -34.18
N ALA A 242 14.70 -15.19 -34.94
CA ALA A 242 14.12 -16.42 -35.50
C ALA A 242 13.73 -17.46 -34.44
N ASP A 243 14.32 -17.39 -33.24
CA ASP A 243 14.01 -18.31 -32.15
C ASP A 243 12.82 -17.82 -31.31
N LEU A 244 12.54 -16.51 -31.30
CA LEU A 244 11.45 -15.91 -30.52
C LEU A 244 10.08 -16.34 -31.03
N GLU A 245 9.86 -16.31 -32.34
CA GLU A 245 8.57 -16.67 -32.97
C GLU A 245 8.16 -18.14 -32.73
N ASN A 246 9.08 -19.00 -32.28
CA ASN A 246 8.76 -20.38 -31.94
C ASN A 246 7.99 -20.51 -30.61
N GLU A 247 8.16 -19.55 -29.71
CA GLU A 247 7.61 -19.58 -28.36
C GLU A 247 6.69 -18.39 -28.06
N PHE A 248 6.75 -17.33 -28.87
CA PHE A 248 6.12 -16.05 -28.60
C PHE A 248 5.42 -15.45 -29.82
N GLU A 249 4.42 -14.60 -29.54
CA GLU A 249 3.93 -13.62 -30.50
C GLU A 249 4.81 -12.37 -30.42
N VAL A 250 5.32 -11.89 -31.54
CA VAL A 250 6.30 -10.79 -31.57
C VAL A 250 5.78 -9.63 -32.40
N ASP A 251 5.61 -8.47 -31.75
CA ASP A 251 5.41 -7.19 -32.42
C ASP A 251 6.74 -6.41 -32.43
N ARG A 252 6.96 -5.57 -33.44
CA ARG A 252 8.23 -4.85 -33.60
C ARG A 252 8.01 -3.40 -34.03
N ILE A 253 8.73 -2.50 -33.35
CA ILE A 253 8.88 -1.10 -33.73
C ILE A 253 10.37 -0.77 -33.69
N ASP A 254 10.94 -0.46 -34.86
CA ASP A 254 12.38 -0.23 -35.04
C ASP A 254 13.28 -1.36 -34.47
N MET A 255 13.97 -1.09 -33.36
CA MET A 255 14.88 -2.02 -32.67
C MET A 255 14.31 -2.54 -31.34
N VAL A 256 13.05 -2.22 -31.05
CA VAL A 256 12.33 -2.69 -29.86
C VAL A 256 11.32 -3.75 -30.27
N TYR A 257 11.33 -4.86 -29.54
CA TYR A 257 10.46 -6.01 -29.74
C TYR A 257 9.53 -6.17 -28.54
N ARG A 258 8.22 -6.24 -28.78
CA ARG A 258 7.23 -6.67 -27.77
C ARG A 258 6.95 -8.15 -27.97
N ILE A 259 7.31 -8.94 -26.98
CA ILE A 259 7.32 -10.41 -26.99
C ILE A 259 6.22 -10.88 -26.05
N LYS A 260 5.10 -11.35 -26.60
CA LYS A 260 3.90 -11.76 -25.85
C LYS A 260 3.83 -13.27 -25.71
N LEU A 261 3.48 -13.77 -24.53
CA LEU A 261 3.35 -15.21 -24.27
C LEU A 261 1.97 -15.73 -24.73
N PRO A 262 1.90 -16.64 -25.72
CA PRO A 262 0.62 -17.09 -26.27
C PRO A 262 -0.26 -17.79 -25.24
N GLY A 263 -1.54 -17.39 -25.21
CA GLY A 263 -2.53 -17.81 -24.21
C GLY A 263 -2.43 -17.10 -22.86
N MET A 264 -1.50 -16.15 -22.70
CA MET A 264 -1.28 -15.36 -21.48
C MET A 264 -1.01 -13.88 -21.76
N GLU A 265 -1.08 -13.45 -23.02
CA GLU A 265 -0.84 -12.07 -23.45
C GLU A 265 -1.96 -11.10 -23.04
N ASN A 266 -3.12 -11.63 -22.68
CA ASN A 266 -4.31 -10.89 -22.30
C ASN A 266 -4.61 -11.02 -20.78
N LYS A 267 -5.74 -10.44 -20.36
CA LYS A 267 -6.26 -10.57 -18.99
C LYS A 267 -6.28 -12.05 -18.53
N PRO A 268 -5.98 -12.32 -17.25
CA PRO A 268 -5.50 -11.37 -16.22
C PRO A 268 -3.98 -11.15 -16.27
N HIS A 269 -3.26 -11.92 -17.09
CA HIS A 269 -1.81 -12.11 -16.98
C HIS A 269 -1.00 -11.01 -17.65
N PHE A 270 -1.41 -10.56 -18.85
CA PHE A 270 -0.67 -9.59 -19.65
C PHE A 270 0.84 -9.91 -19.72
N ALA A 271 1.15 -11.19 -19.94
CA ALA A 271 2.51 -11.70 -19.89
C ALA A 271 3.26 -11.29 -21.16
N ALA A 272 4.18 -10.34 -21.01
CA ALA A 272 4.95 -9.75 -22.10
C ALA A 272 6.41 -9.50 -21.69
N ALA A 273 7.25 -9.29 -22.68
CA ALA A 273 8.60 -8.79 -22.49
C ALA A 273 8.97 -7.79 -23.59
N TYR A 274 9.82 -6.84 -23.24
CA TYR A 274 10.32 -5.81 -24.15
C TYR A 274 11.81 -5.98 -24.32
N TYR A 275 12.24 -6.27 -25.55
CA TYR A 275 13.65 -6.41 -25.88
C TYR A 275 14.10 -5.22 -26.73
N ASP A 276 15.03 -4.42 -26.18
CA ASP A 276 15.75 -3.39 -26.93
C ASP A 276 17.06 -4.00 -27.43
N GLN A 277 17.14 -4.19 -28.76
CA GLN A 277 18.30 -4.79 -29.40
C GLN A 277 19.53 -3.86 -29.39
N GLU A 278 19.33 -2.54 -29.43
CA GLU A 278 20.43 -1.57 -29.42
C GLU A 278 21.05 -1.50 -28.03
N ALA A 279 20.22 -1.39 -27.00
CA ALA A 279 20.64 -1.38 -25.60
C ALA A 279 21.05 -2.77 -25.08
N LYS A 280 20.67 -3.85 -25.78
CA LYS A 280 20.80 -5.25 -25.32
C LYS A 280 20.10 -5.48 -23.99
N PHE A 281 18.92 -4.90 -23.86
CA PHE A 281 18.17 -4.87 -22.62
C PHE A 281 16.86 -5.65 -22.80
N LEU A 282 16.51 -6.48 -21.82
CA LEU A 282 15.26 -7.24 -21.78
C LEU A 282 14.52 -6.94 -20.49
N GLN A 283 13.32 -6.37 -20.60
CA GLN A 283 12.37 -6.25 -19.49
C GLN A 283 11.31 -7.34 -19.62
N VAL A 284 11.14 -8.18 -18.60
CA VAL A 284 10.13 -9.25 -18.57
C VAL A 284 9.07 -8.87 -17.56
N THR A 285 7.80 -8.86 -17.95
CA THR A 285 6.72 -8.35 -17.11
C THR A 285 5.42 -9.13 -17.23
N ALA A 286 4.67 -9.23 -16.14
CA ALA A 286 3.29 -9.70 -16.13
C ALA A 286 2.49 -9.05 -15.00
N MET A 287 1.17 -9.06 -15.14
CA MET A 287 0.20 -8.58 -14.12
C MET A 287 -0.16 -9.65 -13.08
N THR A 288 0.52 -10.79 -13.10
CA THR A 288 0.34 -11.91 -12.15
C THR A 288 1.63 -12.72 -12.03
N GLU A 289 1.91 -13.29 -10.86
CA GLU A 289 3.01 -14.26 -10.70
C GLU A 289 2.91 -15.44 -11.68
N THR A 290 1.70 -15.95 -11.93
CA THR A 290 1.48 -17.08 -12.86
C THR A 290 1.96 -16.74 -14.28
N GLY A 291 1.57 -15.58 -14.80
CA GLY A 291 2.00 -15.11 -16.12
C GLY A 291 3.52 -14.90 -16.18
N TYR A 292 4.10 -14.32 -15.12
CA TYR A 292 5.54 -14.11 -15.02
C TYR A 292 6.33 -15.42 -15.05
N MET A 293 5.89 -16.42 -14.28
CA MET A 293 6.50 -17.75 -14.28
C MET A 293 6.36 -18.47 -15.64
N GLY A 294 5.29 -18.17 -16.39
CA GLY A 294 5.12 -18.57 -17.78
C GLY A 294 6.25 -18.03 -18.67
N LEU A 295 6.54 -16.73 -18.57
CA LEU A 295 7.63 -16.07 -19.31
C LEU A 295 8.99 -16.65 -18.92
N VAL A 296 9.28 -16.79 -17.63
CA VAL A 296 10.52 -17.40 -17.12
C VAL A 296 10.76 -18.77 -17.77
N LYS A 297 9.71 -19.61 -17.85
CA LYS A 297 9.79 -20.93 -18.46
C LYS A 297 10.02 -20.86 -19.97
N ALA A 298 9.36 -19.94 -20.67
CA ALA A 298 9.52 -19.77 -22.11
C ALA A 298 10.92 -19.27 -22.48
N PHE A 299 11.40 -18.21 -21.81
CA PHE A 299 12.77 -17.69 -22.01
C PHE A 299 13.87 -18.71 -21.67
N LYS A 300 13.65 -19.56 -20.67
CA LYS A 300 14.57 -20.65 -20.35
C LYS A 300 14.79 -21.62 -21.52
N LYS A 301 13.78 -21.85 -22.37
CA LYS A 301 13.93 -22.69 -23.56
C LYS A 301 14.81 -22.04 -24.63
N LEU A 302 14.84 -20.70 -24.65
CA LEU A 302 15.70 -19.90 -25.52
C LEU A 302 17.10 -19.67 -24.92
N GLY A 303 17.41 -20.29 -23.78
CA GLY A 303 18.70 -20.15 -23.10
C GLY A 303 18.86 -18.86 -22.28
N VAL A 304 17.78 -18.10 -22.07
CA VAL A 304 17.78 -16.90 -21.23
C VAL A 304 17.30 -17.23 -19.82
N SER A 305 18.08 -16.84 -18.81
CA SER A 305 17.75 -17.08 -17.40
C SER A 305 17.15 -15.83 -16.78
N VAL A 306 15.83 -15.76 -16.74
CA VAL A 306 15.08 -14.71 -16.02
C VAL A 306 15.09 -15.00 -14.51
N GLY A 307 15.27 -13.96 -13.69
CA GLY A 307 15.36 -14.06 -12.24
C GLY A 307 14.08 -14.57 -11.59
N VAL A 308 14.23 -15.42 -10.56
CA VAL A 308 13.17 -15.78 -9.61
C VAL A 308 13.79 -15.76 -8.20
N PRO A 309 13.37 -14.86 -7.29
CA PRO A 309 12.28 -13.89 -7.45
C PRO A 309 12.57 -12.82 -8.53
N ALA A 310 11.51 -12.14 -8.99
CA ALA A 310 11.62 -10.98 -9.87
C ALA A 310 12.22 -9.77 -9.15
N ASP A 311 12.61 -8.73 -9.88
CA ASP A 311 13.23 -7.52 -9.33
C ASP A 311 12.20 -6.59 -8.67
N ILE A 312 10.97 -6.55 -9.20
CA ILE A 312 9.87 -5.73 -8.68
C ILE A 312 8.60 -6.59 -8.57
N TYR A 313 7.94 -6.50 -7.42
CA TYR A 313 6.55 -6.89 -7.22
C TYR A 313 5.80 -5.68 -6.66
N VAL A 314 4.84 -5.16 -7.42
CA VAL A 314 4.05 -4.01 -6.97
C VAL A 314 2.59 -4.15 -7.38
N ARG A 315 1.69 -4.03 -6.41
CA ARG A 315 0.26 -4.06 -6.63
C ARG A 315 -0.20 -2.69 -7.15
N PRO A 316 -1.23 -2.64 -8.03
CA PRO A 316 -1.74 -1.38 -8.57
C PRO A 316 -2.15 -0.36 -7.50
N SER A 317 -2.65 -0.83 -6.35
CA SER A 317 -3.00 0.02 -5.22
C SER A 317 -1.79 0.74 -4.63
N MET A 318 -0.64 0.07 -4.52
CA MET A 318 0.59 0.68 -4.06
C MET A 318 1.14 1.66 -5.08
N LEU A 319 1.16 1.29 -6.37
CA LEU A 319 1.62 2.20 -7.43
C LEU A 319 0.82 3.52 -7.41
N THR A 320 -0.50 3.42 -7.32
CA THR A 320 -1.39 4.58 -7.19
C THR A 320 -1.08 5.39 -5.93
N ALA A 321 -0.94 4.73 -4.78
CA ALA A 321 -0.63 5.40 -3.52
C ALA A 321 0.74 6.12 -3.57
N ALA A 322 1.75 5.47 -4.15
CA ALA A 322 3.10 6.03 -4.30
C ALA A 322 3.07 7.30 -5.16
N GLN A 323 2.44 7.24 -6.33
CA GLN A 323 2.30 8.39 -7.24
C GLN A 323 1.56 9.56 -6.56
N GLU A 324 0.45 9.28 -5.89
CA GLU A 324 -0.33 10.31 -5.18
C GLU A 324 0.44 10.95 -4.01
N ILE A 325 1.07 10.12 -3.17
CA ILE A 325 1.77 10.60 -1.97
C ILE A 325 3.03 11.38 -2.35
N LEU A 326 3.82 10.84 -3.29
CA LEU A 326 5.09 11.43 -3.71
C LEU A 326 4.92 12.52 -4.77
N LYS A 327 3.73 12.66 -5.37
CA LYS A 327 3.44 13.60 -6.47
C LYS A 327 4.41 13.46 -7.64
N LYS A 328 4.76 12.22 -7.95
CA LYS A 328 5.59 11.89 -9.10
C LYS A 328 4.91 10.83 -9.92
N GLU A 329 5.06 10.93 -11.22
CA GLU A 329 4.74 9.85 -12.11
C GLU A 329 5.78 8.74 -11.91
N ILE A 330 5.31 7.50 -11.92
CA ILE A 330 6.14 6.31 -11.78
C ILE A 330 5.84 5.45 -12.99
N GLU A 331 6.81 5.35 -13.88
CA GLU A 331 6.73 4.64 -15.14
C GLU A 331 7.56 3.37 -15.02
N LEU A 332 6.89 2.21 -15.04
CA LEU A 332 7.55 0.90 -14.85
C LEU A 332 7.77 0.15 -16.17
N MET A 333 7.00 0.49 -17.22
CA MET A 333 7.05 -0.19 -18.51
C MET A 333 7.18 0.84 -19.66
N PRO A 334 8.29 1.57 -19.74
CA PRO A 334 8.45 2.64 -20.73
C PRO A 334 8.36 2.16 -22.18
N TYR A 335 8.74 0.91 -22.45
CA TYR A 335 8.67 0.35 -23.80
C TYR A 335 7.24 0.03 -24.26
N GLU A 336 6.27 -0.20 -23.36
CA GLU A 336 4.89 -0.49 -23.75
C GLU A 336 4.25 0.73 -24.45
N LEU A 337 4.63 1.94 -24.04
CA LEU A 337 4.18 3.19 -24.66
C LEU A 337 4.53 3.30 -26.16
N LEU A 338 5.52 2.55 -26.64
CA LEU A 338 5.85 2.50 -28.07
C LEU A 338 4.79 1.73 -28.87
N PHE A 339 4.13 0.76 -28.23
CA PHE A 339 3.18 -0.16 -28.85
C PHE A 339 1.72 0.15 -28.49
N GLU A 340 1.48 1.14 -27.65
CA GLU A 340 0.19 1.82 -27.60
C GLU A 340 -0.02 2.43 -28.98
N GLU A 341 -0.84 1.79 -29.82
CA GLU A 341 -1.43 2.50 -30.94
C GLU A 341 -2.10 3.74 -30.35
N ASP A 342 -1.93 4.91 -30.97
CA ASP A 342 -2.82 6.05 -30.75
C ASP A 342 -4.23 5.51 -31.01
N LEU A 343 -4.86 4.92 -29.99
CA LEU A 343 -6.27 4.70 -29.92
C LEU A 343 -6.76 6.12 -30.04
N ASP A 344 -7.14 6.50 -31.27
CA ASP A 344 -7.91 7.69 -31.57
C ASP A 344 -8.80 7.88 -30.36
N GLN A 345 -8.52 8.94 -29.61
CA GLN A 345 -9.22 9.26 -28.38
C GLN A 345 -10.71 9.29 -28.73
N GLU A 346 -11.44 8.18 -28.56
CA GLU A 346 -12.76 8.27 -27.99
C GLU A 346 -12.49 8.75 -26.56
N ASP A 347 -12.30 10.07 -26.49
CA ASP A 347 -12.16 10.88 -25.29
C ASP A 347 -13.09 10.25 -24.22
N PRO A 348 -12.59 9.90 -23.03
CA PRO A 348 -13.44 9.37 -21.96
C PRO A 348 -14.67 10.26 -21.70
N ASP A 349 -14.58 11.56 -22.00
CA ASP A 349 -15.73 12.47 -22.00
C ASP A 349 -16.76 12.15 -23.08
N VAL A 350 -16.37 11.63 -24.24
CA VAL A 350 -17.26 11.19 -25.33
C VAL A 350 -18.04 9.93 -24.93
N GLU A 351 -17.40 8.89 -24.39
CA GLU A 351 -18.14 7.71 -23.90
C GLU A 351 -19.05 8.07 -22.72
N MET A 352 -18.56 8.85 -21.76
CA MET A 352 -19.38 9.34 -20.64
C MET A 352 -20.53 10.23 -21.11
N LYS A 353 -20.33 11.02 -22.17
CA LYS A 353 -21.39 11.81 -22.78
C LYS A 353 -22.40 10.94 -23.51
N LYS A 354 -21.97 9.92 -24.27
CA LYS A 354 -22.86 8.92 -24.90
C LYS A 354 -23.69 8.19 -23.82
N LEU A 355 -23.09 7.81 -22.69
CA LEU A 355 -23.79 7.22 -21.54
C LEU A 355 -24.80 8.19 -20.91
N ASN A 356 -24.45 9.46 -20.73
CA ASN A 356 -25.37 10.48 -20.21
C ASN A 356 -26.55 10.74 -21.19
N GLU A 357 -26.28 10.73 -22.49
CA GLU A 357 -27.30 10.89 -23.55
C GLU A 357 -28.24 9.66 -23.60
N LEU A 358 -27.71 8.44 -23.51
CA LEU A 358 -28.49 7.21 -23.36
C LEU A 358 -29.46 7.30 -22.17
N MET A 359 -28.97 7.78 -21.03
CA MET A 359 -29.75 7.95 -19.80
C MET A 359 -30.84 9.00 -19.97
N ALA A 360 -30.55 10.11 -20.65
CA ALA A 360 -31.54 11.14 -20.96
C ALA A 360 -32.67 10.61 -21.86
N LEU A 361 -32.34 9.77 -22.85
CA LEU A 361 -33.32 9.14 -23.74
C LEU A 361 -34.18 8.08 -23.04
N ALA A 362 -33.61 7.35 -22.08
CA ALA A 362 -34.31 6.29 -21.37
C ALA A 362 -35.21 6.80 -20.23
N LEU A 363 -34.88 7.94 -19.62
CA LEU A 363 -35.63 8.53 -18.51
C LEU A 363 -37.14 8.73 -18.78
N PRO A 364 -37.61 9.18 -19.95
CA PRO A 364 -39.03 9.25 -20.29
C PRO A 364 -39.76 7.90 -20.22
N TYR A 365 -39.13 6.81 -20.66
CA TYR A 365 -39.70 5.45 -20.62
C TYR A 365 -39.83 4.98 -19.18
N ILE A 366 -38.74 5.14 -18.40
CA ILE A 366 -38.73 4.87 -16.97
C ILE A 366 -39.83 5.69 -16.29
N ASN A 367 -39.92 6.99 -16.58
CA ASN A 367 -40.90 7.89 -15.99
C ASN A 367 -42.35 7.45 -16.25
N ALA A 368 -42.62 6.91 -17.45
CA ALA A 368 -43.90 6.34 -17.85
C ALA A 368 -44.15 4.90 -17.34
N GLY A 369 -43.22 4.31 -16.57
CA GLY A 369 -43.32 2.95 -16.05
C GLY A 369 -43.13 1.87 -17.12
N LYS A 370 -42.48 2.20 -18.24
CA LYS A 370 -42.15 1.27 -19.33
C LYS A 370 -40.68 0.88 -19.26
N GLU A 371 -40.36 -0.33 -19.66
CA GLU A 371 -38.95 -0.71 -19.85
C GLU A 371 -38.44 -0.12 -21.17
N PRO A 372 -37.32 0.62 -21.15
CA PRO A 372 -36.67 1.12 -22.35
C PRO A 372 -36.01 -0.01 -23.12
N ASP A 373 -36.03 0.10 -24.45
CA ASP A 373 -35.29 -0.79 -25.35
C ASP A 373 -33.82 -0.32 -25.41
N LEU A 374 -32.96 -0.95 -24.61
CA LEU A 374 -31.58 -0.51 -24.45
C LEU A 374 -30.74 -0.72 -25.72
N GLU A 375 -31.05 -1.74 -26.51
CA GLU A 375 -30.36 -2.00 -27.79
C GLU A 375 -30.65 -0.88 -28.78
N ALA A 376 -31.94 -0.53 -28.96
CA ALA A 376 -32.31 0.56 -29.85
C ALA A 376 -31.77 1.93 -29.39
N LEU A 377 -31.73 2.18 -28.08
CA LEU A 377 -31.22 3.44 -27.53
C LEU A 377 -29.69 3.54 -27.61
N ALA A 378 -28.97 2.44 -27.42
CA ALA A 378 -27.51 2.40 -27.55
C ALA A 378 -27.07 2.59 -29.00
N ASP A 379 -27.78 1.99 -29.94
CA ASP A 379 -27.59 2.23 -31.38
C ASP A 379 -27.82 3.71 -31.75
N GLU A 380 -28.82 4.36 -31.12
CA GLU A 380 -29.14 5.78 -31.37
C GLU A 380 -28.02 6.73 -30.93
N VAL A 381 -27.28 6.40 -29.87
CA VAL A 381 -26.16 7.22 -29.36
C VAL A 381 -24.78 6.72 -29.81
N GLY A 382 -24.72 5.66 -30.63
CA GLY A 382 -23.47 5.06 -31.09
C GLY A 382 -22.61 4.50 -29.95
N LEU A 383 -23.25 3.88 -28.95
CA LEU A 383 -22.60 3.25 -27.81
C LEU A 383 -22.53 1.73 -28.00
N ASP A 384 -21.36 1.12 -27.83
CA ASP A 384 -21.23 -0.33 -27.83
C ASP A 384 -21.89 -0.92 -26.56
N LEU A 385 -23.06 -1.53 -26.75
CA LEU A 385 -23.84 -2.13 -25.69
C LEU A 385 -23.20 -3.40 -25.13
N GLU A 386 -22.39 -4.12 -25.91
CA GLU A 386 -21.75 -5.35 -25.44
C GLU A 386 -20.58 -5.01 -24.49
N GLY A 387 -19.74 -4.05 -24.86
CA GLY A 387 -18.65 -3.54 -24.01
C GLY A 387 -19.13 -2.81 -22.75
N ASN A 388 -20.31 -2.19 -22.77
CA ASN A 388 -20.82 -1.36 -21.67
C ASN A 388 -21.98 -1.98 -20.86
N ARG A 389 -22.32 -3.25 -21.10
CA ARG A 389 -23.51 -3.91 -20.53
C ARG A 389 -23.59 -3.82 -19.01
N GLU A 390 -22.47 -4.04 -18.32
CA GLU A 390 -22.43 -4.04 -16.84
C GLU A 390 -22.68 -2.64 -16.27
N VAL A 391 -22.06 -1.61 -16.87
CA VAL A 391 -22.18 -0.20 -16.45
C VAL A 391 -23.60 0.31 -16.69
N ILE A 392 -24.16 0.02 -17.87
CA ILE A 392 -25.54 0.38 -18.22
C ILE A 392 -26.51 -0.31 -17.25
N THR A 393 -26.34 -1.60 -16.98
CA THR A 393 -27.22 -2.35 -16.07
C THR A 393 -27.19 -1.75 -14.66
N ALA A 394 -26.00 -1.46 -14.14
CA ALA A 394 -25.83 -0.86 -12.80
C ALA A 394 -26.48 0.53 -12.68
N LEU A 395 -26.33 1.39 -13.70
CA LEU A 395 -26.96 2.71 -13.74
C LEU A 395 -28.49 2.65 -13.73
N PHE A 396 -29.07 1.72 -14.51
CA PHE A 396 -30.52 1.56 -14.58
C PHE A 396 -31.11 0.95 -13.31
N ASP A 397 -30.40 0.02 -12.67
CA ASP A 397 -30.82 -0.56 -11.39
C ASP A 397 -30.79 0.47 -10.26
N ASP A 398 -29.79 1.36 -10.21
CA ASP A 398 -29.73 2.48 -9.25
C ASP A 398 -30.92 3.44 -9.42
N ILE A 399 -31.28 3.81 -10.67
CA ILE A 399 -32.47 4.63 -10.92
C ILE A 399 -33.76 3.92 -10.52
N LYS A 400 -33.90 2.62 -10.82
CA LYS A 400 -35.08 1.84 -10.42
C LYS A 400 -35.18 1.72 -8.89
N GLN A 401 -34.07 1.60 -8.17
CA GLN A 401 -34.03 1.54 -6.70
C GLN A 401 -34.37 2.88 -6.06
N LYS A 402 -33.81 4.00 -6.54
CA LYS A 402 -34.10 5.36 -6.06
C LYS A 402 -35.56 5.81 -6.25
N ARG A 403 -36.35 5.05 -7.02
CA ARG A 403 -37.79 5.29 -7.24
C ARG A 403 -38.71 4.42 -6.36
N LYS A 404 -38.16 3.38 -5.73
CA LYS A 404 -38.88 2.49 -4.80
C LYS A 404 -38.72 2.91 -3.34
N GLY A 405 -37.72 3.74 -3.03
CA GLY A 405 -37.64 4.54 -1.79
C GLY A 405 -38.27 5.91 -2.03
#